data_AF-A0A843ARQ4-F1
#
_entry.id   AF-A0A843ARQ4-F1
#
_cell.length_a   1.000
_cell.length_b   1.000
_cell.length_c   1.000
_cell.angle_alpha   90.00
_cell.angle_beta   90.00
_cell.angle_gamma   90.00
#
_symmetry.space_group_name_H-M   'P 1'
#
loop_
_entity.id
_entity.type
_entity.pdbx_description
1 polymer ?
#
loop_
_entity_poly.entity_id
_entity_poly.type
_entity_poly.pdbx_seq_one_letter_code
_entity_poly.pdbx_strand_id
1 'polypeptide(L)' 'MNKRNAITAVALVLFLVAVVGTILVTQWEPGALTSTNNDELSSVVFDQYGLAILIVGITLFVSMLGGVYIAQEEEE' A
#
# COMPACT_ATOMS: atom_id res chain seq x y z
N MET A 1 -7.26 26.27 -14.32
CA MET A 1 -6.64 25.05 -13.76
C MET A 1 -6.01 24.27 -14.91
N ASN A 2 -4.72 23.93 -14.84
CA ASN A 2 -4.04 23.20 -15.92
C ASN A 2 -4.61 21.78 -16.04
N LYS A 3 -4.88 21.32 -17.28
CA LYS A 3 -5.46 19.99 -17.55
C LYS A 3 -4.68 18.86 -16.86
N ARG A 4 -3.34 18.99 -16.79
CA ARG A 4 -2.45 18.06 -16.07
C ARG A 4 -2.74 18.03 -14.57
N ASN A 5 -2.85 19.19 -13.92
CA ASN A 5 -3.15 19.29 -12.49
C ASN A 5 -4.56 18.77 -12.16
N ALA A 6 -5.51 18.93 -13.10
CA ALA A 6 -6.84 18.37 -12.96
C ALA A 6 -6.82 16.84 -12.96
N ILE A 7 -6.07 16.23 -13.87
CA ILE A 7 -5.94 14.76 -13.94
C ILE A 7 -5.27 14.21 -12.67
N THR A 8 -4.18 14.84 -12.21
CA THR A 8 -3.50 14.43 -10.98
C THR A 8 -4.42 14.54 -9.75
N ALA A 9 -5.19 15.64 -9.65
CA ALA A 9 -6.14 15.82 -8.55
C ALA A 9 -7.25 14.74 -8.57
N VAL A 10 -7.80 14.43 -9.75
CA VAL A 10 -8.81 13.38 -9.90
C VAL A 10 -8.24 12.00 -9.53
N ALA A 11 -7.03 11.68 -9.99
CA ALA A 11 -6.38 10.42 -9.64
C ALA A 11 -6.16 10.27 -8.14
N LEU A 12 -5.76 11.36 -7.46
CA LEU A 12 -5.52 11.38 -6.03
C LEU A 12 -6.81 11.20 -5.22
N VAL A 13 -7.90 11.86 -5.65
CA VAL A 13 -9.23 11.67 -5.06
C VAL A 13 -9.72 10.23 -5.26
N LEU A 14 -9.57 9.67 -6.45
CA LEU A 14 -9.95 8.27 -6.73
C LEU A 14 -9.16 7.28 -5.87
N PHE A 15 -7.86 7.50 -5.70
CA PHE A 15 -7.02 6.69 -4.81
C PHE A 15 -7.50 6.77 -3.36
N LEU A 16 -7.77 7.97 -2.85
CA LEU A 16 -8.29 8.17 -1.49
C LEU A 16 -9.64 7.47 -1.28
N VAL A 17 -10.56 7.60 -2.23
CA VAL A 17 -11.87 6.94 -2.18
C VAL A 17 -11.71 5.43 -2.19
N ALA A 18 -10.80 4.88 -3.00
CA ALA A 18 -10.53 3.45 -3.01
C ALA A 18 -9.99 2.97 -1.65
N VAL A 19 -9.04 3.67 -1.05
CA VAL A 19 -8.45 3.32 0.26
C VAL A 19 -9.48 3.42 1.38
N VAL A 20 -10.25 4.50 1.44
CA VAL A 20 -11.28 4.67 2.49
C VAL A 20 -12.41 3.66 2.28
N GLY A 21 -12.81 3.42 1.03
CA GLY A 21 -13.86 2.48 0.68
C GLY A 21 -13.52 1.05 1.10
N THR A 22 -12.29 0.60 0.91
CA THR A 22 -11.88 -0.75 1.35
C THR A 22 -11.91 -0.88 2.86
N ILE A 23 -11.47 0.13 3.62
CA ILE A 23 -11.51 0.12 5.09
C ILE A 23 -12.94 -0.01 5.61
N LEU A 24 -13.88 0.73 5.01
CA LEU A 24 -15.29 0.75 5.45
C LEU A 24 -16.07 -0.52 5.09
N VAL A 25 -15.68 -1.22 4.01
CA VAL A 25 -16.36 -2.45 3.56
C VAL A 25 -15.76 -3.71 4.16
N THR A 26 -14.51 -3.66 4.63
CA THR A 26 -13.84 -4.80 5.25
C THR A 26 -14.54 -5.18 6.56
N GLN A 27 -15.05 -6.41 6.63
CA GLN A 27 -15.60 -6.97 7.86
C GLN A 27 -14.44 -7.50 8.72
N TRP A 28 -14.09 -6.72 9.74
CA TRP A 28 -13.11 -7.13 10.74
C TRP A 28 -13.75 -8.16 11.65
N GLU A 29 -13.15 -9.35 11.78
CA GLU A 29 -13.65 -10.34 12.72
C GLU A 29 -13.64 -9.76 14.15
N PRO A 30 -14.71 -9.95 14.92
CA PRO A 30 -14.76 -9.51 16.31
C PRO A 30 -13.76 -10.33 17.14
N GLY A 31 -12.72 -9.68 17.64
CA GLY A 31 -11.69 -10.31 18.47
C GLY A 31 -10.82 -9.26 19.16
N ALA A 32 -10.10 -9.65 20.22
CA ALA A 32 -9.07 -8.79 20.78
C ALA A 32 -7.90 -8.75 19.79
N LEU A 33 -7.31 -7.58 19.52
CA LEU A 33 -6.10 -7.50 18.66
C LEU A 33 -4.95 -8.39 19.20
N THR A 34 -5.03 -8.78 20.46
CA THR A 34 -4.09 -9.67 21.15
C THR A 34 -4.40 -11.16 20.98
N SER A 35 -5.53 -11.54 20.37
CA SER A 35 -5.94 -12.94 20.21
C SER A 35 -5.49 -13.57 18.90
N THR A 36 -4.99 -12.77 17.94
CA THR A 36 -4.44 -13.29 16.69
C THR A 36 -3.07 -13.91 16.94
N ASN A 37 -2.96 -15.22 16.75
CA ASN A 37 -1.68 -15.92 16.88
C ASN A 37 -0.81 -15.65 15.64
N ASN A 38 0.52 -15.67 15.81
CA ASN A 38 1.49 -15.52 14.72
C ASN A 38 1.32 -16.62 13.65
N ASP A 39 0.92 -17.82 14.04
CA ASP A 39 0.70 -18.93 13.10
C ASP A 39 -0.48 -18.64 12.17
N GLU A 40 -1.61 -18.17 12.74
CA GLU A 40 -2.80 -17.77 11.98
C GLU A 40 -2.50 -16.57 11.07
N LEU A 41 -1.80 -15.57 11.60
CA LEU A 41 -1.37 -14.42 10.83
C LEU A 41 -0.48 -14.86 9.65
N SER A 42 0.48 -15.76 9.88
CA SER A 42 1.38 -16.24 8.83
C SER A 42 0.64 -16.98 7.72
N SER A 43 -0.35 -17.81 8.06
CA SER A 43 -1.18 -18.51 7.08
C SER A 43 -2.00 -17.52 6.25
N VAL A 44 -2.66 -16.54 6.88
CA VAL A 44 -3.42 -15.51 6.15
C VAL A 44 -2.50 -14.69 5.21
N VAL A 45 -1.34 -14.26 5.74
CA VAL A 45 -0.34 -13.45 5.03
C VAL A 45 0.23 -14.18 3.81
N PHE A 46 0.61 -15.45 3.95
CA PHE A 46 1.31 -16.18 2.89
C PHE A 46 0.38 -17.03 2.01
N ASP A 47 -0.70 -17.60 2.55
CA ASP A 47 -1.61 -18.47 1.77
C ASP A 47 -2.69 -17.65 1.06
N GLN A 48 -3.31 -16.68 1.76
CA GLN A 48 -4.39 -15.87 1.18
C GLN A 48 -3.86 -14.62 0.46
N TYR A 49 -2.84 -13.97 1.02
CA TYR A 49 -2.30 -12.70 0.52
C TYR A 49 -0.87 -12.77 -0.01
N GLY A 50 -0.30 -13.97 -0.22
CA GLY A 50 1.11 -14.12 -0.60
C GLY A 50 1.51 -13.32 -1.84
N LEU A 51 0.66 -13.31 -2.88
CA LEU A 51 0.87 -12.48 -4.08
C LEU A 51 0.83 -10.98 -3.79
N ALA A 52 -0.09 -10.53 -2.93
CA ALA A 52 -0.20 -9.13 -2.56
C ALA A 52 1.06 -8.67 -1.81
N ILE A 53 1.59 -9.51 -0.92
CA ILE A 53 2.82 -9.23 -0.18
C ILE A 53 4.04 -9.20 -1.10
N LEU A 54 4.11 -10.08 -2.09
CA LEU A 54 5.17 -10.03 -3.09
C LEU A 54 5.15 -8.69 -3.87
N ILE A 55 3.97 -8.24 -4.29
CA ILE A 55 3.80 -6.96 -4.99
C ILE A 55 4.21 -5.79 -4.09
N VAL A 56 3.81 -5.81 -2.82
CA VAL A 56 4.22 -4.80 -1.83
C VAL A 56 5.74 -4.80 -1.67
N GLY A 57 6.37 -5.97 -1.55
CA GLY A 57 7.84 -6.10 -1.47
C GLY A 57 8.56 -5.49 -2.68
N ILE A 58 8.10 -5.81 -3.89
CA ILE A 58 8.64 -5.21 -5.14
C ILE A 58 8.42 -3.70 -5.15
N THR A 59 7.25 -3.22 -4.73
CA THR A 59 6.92 -1.79 -4.69
C THR A 59 7.84 -1.04 -3.73
N LEU A 60 8.07 -1.59 -2.53
CA LEU A 60 9.00 -1.01 -1.55
C LEU A 60 10.44 -1.02 -2.06
N PHE A 61 10.86 -2.09 -2.75
CA PHE A 61 12.18 -2.16 -3.37
C PHE A 61 12.37 -1.08 -4.44
N VAL A 62 11.41 -0.92 -5.34
CA VAL A 62 11.43 0.15 -6.37
C VAL A 62 11.37 1.53 -5.73
N SER A 63 10.57 1.71 -4.67
CA SER A 63 10.53 2.96 -3.90
C SER A 63 11.88 3.29 -3.26
N MET A 64 12.61 2.28 -2.78
CA MET A 64 13.95 2.46 -2.22
C MET A 64 14.94 2.89 -3.31
N LEU A 65 14.93 2.23 -4.48
CA LEU A 65 15.74 2.64 -5.62
C LEU A 65 15.42 4.07 -6.04
N GLY A 66 14.13 4.41 -6.21
CA GLY A 66 13.71 5.77 -6.54
C GLY A 66 14.16 6.81 -5.51
N GLY A 67 14.02 6.51 -4.22
CA GLY A 67 14.49 7.39 -3.15
C GLY A 67 16.01 7.58 -3.16
N VAL A 68 16.77 6.51 -3.42
CA VAL A 68 18.24 6.57 -3.55
C VAL A 68 18.64 7.40 -4.77
N TYR A 69 18.02 7.20 -5.93
CA TYR A 69 18.31 7.98 -7.14
C TYR A 69 17.93 9.46 -7.01
N ILE A 70 16.85 9.77 -6.30
CA ILE A 70 16.48 11.16 -5.98
C ILE A 70 17.48 11.77 -4.98
N ALA A 71 17.91 11.01 -3.98
CA ALA A 71 18.90 11.48 -3.00
C ALA A 71 20.32 11.60 -3.57
N GLN A 72 20.60 10.93 -4.69
CA GLN A 72 21.86 11.01 -5.43
C GLN A 72 21.88 12.19 -6.43
N GLU A 73 21.08 13.24 -6.25
CA GLU A 73 21.26 14.49 -6.99
C GLU A 73 22.76 14.84 -7.04
N GLU A 74 23.29 14.94 -8.26
CA GLU A 74 24.70 15.02 -8.57
C GLU A 74 25.31 16.20 -7.80
N GLU A 75 26.47 15.96 -7.16
CA GLU A 75 27.34 17.05 -6.70
C GLU A 75 27.76 17.88 -7.94
N GLU A 76 26.99 18.92 -8.27
CA GLU A 76 27.53 20.16 -8.86
C GLU A 76 28.06 21.08 -7.75
#